data_AF-A0A2V8RX29-F1
#
_entry.id   AF-A0A2V8RX29-F1
#
_cell.length_a   1.000
_cell.length_b   1.000
_cell.length_c   1.000
_cell.angle_alpha   90.00
_cell.angle_beta   90.00
_cell.angle_gamma   90.00
#
_symmetry.space_group_name_H-M   'P 1'
#
loop_
_entity.id
_entity.type
_entity.pdbx_description
1 polymer ?
#
loop_
_entity_poly.entity_id
_entity_poly.type
_entity_poly.pdbx_seq_one_letter_code
_entity_poly.pdbx_strand_id
1 'polypeptide(L)'
;MRRASDQFLKENKLDDAIYTMLNDQKFVHDPAYRRAYLTRMRENFQKGTVNAQLRAEMLRRLHAEFPGKGVFARSSTNSEDLPNFNGAGLYTTVPNVRGDEQLVEAIKTLWASVWNFEAYEARERAGIDHVKIYMAVLIQEGINSESSGVMITADPFNREINPINKGSIYISAKRGLGMKVVEGQRIAEQVVYRPIANAVQVLTRSEEDSLLIFDER
;
A
#
# COMPACT_ATOMS: atom_id res chain seq x y z
N MET A 1 4.37 12.32 13.94
CA MET A 1 4.29 10.95 13.40
C MET A 1 5.58 10.12 13.50
N ARG A 2 6.79 10.72 13.55
CA ARG A 2 8.09 10.00 13.66
C ARG A 2 8.30 9.02 14.85
N ARG A 3 7.40 8.94 15.82
CA ARG A 3 7.74 8.31 17.12
C ARG A 3 7.69 6.79 17.11
N ALA A 4 6.71 6.17 16.44
CA ALA A 4 6.45 4.73 16.59
C ALA A 4 7.45 3.85 15.83
N SER A 5 7.66 4.10 14.53
CA SER A 5 8.61 3.34 13.71
C SER A 5 10.05 3.52 14.21
N ASP A 6 10.45 4.76 14.53
CA ASP A 6 11.82 5.05 14.96
C ASP A 6 12.14 4.44 16.33
N GLN A 7 11.16 4.44 17.24
CA GLN A 7 11.28 3.74 18.52
C GLN A 7 11.44 2.24 18.30
N PHE A 8 10.61 1.64 17.44
CA PHE A 8 10.70 0.21 17.11
C PHE A 8 12.07 -0.15 16.51
N LEU A 9 12.58 0.65 15.57
CA LEU A 9 13.89 0.41 14.96
C LEU A 9 15.01 0.37 16.00
N LYS A 10 15.05 1.37 16.89
CA LYS A 10 16.07 1.50 17.94
C LYS A 10 16.01 0.36 18.95
N GLU A 11 14.82 0.05 19.47
CA GLU A 11 14.65 -1.00 20.47
C GLU A 11 15.00 -2.39 19.94
N ASN A 12 14.87 -2.60 18.62
CA ASN A 12 15.19 -3.84 17.95
C ASN A 12 16.56 -3.84 17.24
N LYS A 13 17.37 -2.78 17.40
CA LYS A 13 18.68 -2.60 16.75
C LYS A 13 18.65 -2.73 15.23
N LEU A 14 17.51 -2.39 14.63
CA LEU A 14 17.33 -2.44 13.19
C LEU A 14 17.99 -1.25 12.49
N ASP A 15 18.14 -0.14 13.19
CA ASP A 15 18.91 1.03 12.74
C ASP A 15 20.39 0.69 12.51
N ASP A 16 21.03 -0.02 13.44
CA ASP A 16 22.41 -0.50 13.29
C ASP A 16 22.55 -1.49 12.12
N ALA A 17 21.55 -2.37 11.95
CA ALA A 17 21.50 -3.33 10.85
C ALA A 17 21.34 -2.62 9.50
N ILE A 18 20.47 -1.60 9.42
CA ILE A 18 20.28 -0.75 8.23
C ILE A 18 21.59 -0.03 7.90
N TYR A 19 22.23 0.58 8.89
CA TYR A 19 23.49 1.29 8.68
C TYR A 19 24.57 0.36 8.13
N THR A 20 24.71 -0.84 8.71
CA THR A 20 25.66 -1.86 8.24
C THR A 20 25.35 -2.29 6.81
N MET A 21 24.08 -2.55 6.50
CA MET A 21 23.62 -2.95 5.16
C MET A 21 23.95 -1.89 4.10
N LEU A 22 23.66 -0.61 4.37
CA LEU A 22 23.90 0.48 3.41
C LEU A 22 25.40 0.74 3.16
N ASN A 23 26.29 0.31 4.05
CA ASN A 23 27.74 0.42 3.89
C ASN A 23 28.40 -0.87 3.34
N ASP A 24 27.64 -1.96 3.16
CA ASP A 24 28.14 -3.21 2.59
C ASP A 24 28.32 -3.08 1.07
N GLN A 25 29.56 -3.09 0.60
CA GLN A 25 29.90 -2.98 -0.83
C GLN A 25 29.25 -4.09 -1.68
N LYS A 26 29.08 -5.29 -1.11
CA LYS A 26 28.39 -6.37 -1.81
C LYS A 26 26.91 -6.06 -1.96
N PHE A 27 26.27 -5.49 -0.94
CA PHE A 27 24.88 -5.04 -1.02
C PHE A 27 24.69 -3.95 -2.09
N VAL A 28 25.63 -3.02 -2.19
CA VAL A 28 25.59 -1.91 -3.16
C VAL A 28 25.78 -2.39 -4.61
N HIS A 29 26.59 -3.42 -4.85
CA HIS A 29 26.96 -3.81 -6.22
C HIS A 29 26.35 -5.13 -6.72
N ASP A 30 25.83 -5.99 -5.85
CA ASP A 30 25.25 -7.30 -6.23
C ASP A 30 23.72 -7.32 -5.98
N PRO A 31 22.90 -7.23 -7.04
CA PRO A 31 21.44 -7.24 -6.92
C PRO A 31 20.87 -8.55 -6.34
N ALA A 32 21.51 -9.70 -6.59
CA ALA A 32 21.04 -10.98 -6.08
C ALA A 32 21.27 -11.07 -4.57
N TYR A 33 22.46 -10.66 -4.12
CA TYR A 33 22.77 -10.54 -2.69
C TYR A 33 21.87 -9.50 -2.01
N ARG A 34 21.65 -8.33 -2.63
CA ARG A 34 20.73 -7.29 -2.13
C ARG A 34 19.32 -7.83 -1.91
N ARG A 35 18.76 -8.54 -2.90
CA ARG A 35 17.42 -9.14 -2.79
C ARG A 35 17.33 -10.09 -1.60
N ALA A 36 18.30 -10.99 -1.45
CA ALA A 36 18.34 -11.92 -0.32
C ALA A 36 18.49 -11.18 1.02
N TYR A 37 19.32 -10.14 1.07
CA TYR A 37 19.52 -9.35 2.28
C TYR A 37 18.25 -8.60 2.69
N LEU A 38 17.57 -7.93 1.75
CA LEU A 38 16.31 -7.23 2.00
C LEU A 38 15.19 -8.18 2.47
N THR A 39 15.16 -9.42 1.98
CA THR A 39 14.26 -10.45 2.53
C THR A 39 14.56 -10.73 4.00
N ARG A 40 15.81 -11.00 4.37
CA ARG A 40 16.21 -11.20 5.78
C ARG A 40 15.94 -9.97 6.64
N MET A 41 16.15 -8.77 6.09
CA MET A 41 15.86 -7.53 6.79
C MET A 41 14.38 -7.49 7.18
N ARG A 42 13.47 -7.78 6.24
CA ARG A 42 12.03 -7.84 6.50
C ARG A 42 11.66 -8.92 7.52
N GLU A 43 12.32 -10.08 7.50
CA GLU A 43 12.14 -11.10 8.54
C GLU A 43 12.56 -10.61 9.93
N ASN A 44 13.61 -9.78 10.03
CA ASN A 44 14.02 -9.19 11.31
C ASN A 44 12.98 -8.20 11.85
N PHE A 45 12.32 -7.42 10.98
CA PHE A 45 11.16 -6.62 11.39
C PHE A 45 10.05 -7.51 11.96
N GLN A 46 9.78 -8.67 11.36
CA GLN A 46 8.77 -9.61 11.87
C GLN A 46 9.17 -10.30 13.17
N LYS A 47 10.46 -10.44 13.47
CA LYS A 47 10.92 -10.95 14.76
C LYS A 47 10.99 -9.85 15.83
N GLY A 48 10.98 -8.59 15.42
CA GLY A 48 11.07 -7.45 16.32
C GLY A 48 9.88 -7.38 17.27
N THR A 49 10.17 -7.00 18.51
CA THR A 49 9.17 -6.82 19.56
C THR A 49 8.70 -5.36 19.58
N VAL A 50 7.39 -5.15 19.57
CA VAL A 50 6.82 -3.81 19.78
C VAL A 50 6.78 -3.51 21.27
N ASN A 51 7.32 -2.36 21.64
CA ASN A 51 7.28 -1.81 22.99
C ASN A 51 5.89 -1.95 23.62
N ALA A 52 5.81 -2.39 24.88
CA ALA A 52 4.53 -2.67 25.54
C ALA A 52 3.61 -1.44 25.61
N GLN A 53 4.17 -0.26 25.89
CA GLN A 53 3.41 0.99 25.95
C GLN A 53 2.92 1.41 24.57
N LEU A 54 3.75 1.27 23.53
CA LEU A 54 3.37 1.55 22.16
C LEU A 54 2.27 0.59 21.68
N ARG A 55 2.42 -0.71 21.96
CA ARG A 55 1.41 -1.73 21.66
C ARG A 55 0.08 -1.40 22.32
N ALA A 56 0.07 -1.10 23.62
CA ALA A 56 -1.14 -0.73 24.33
C ALA A 56 -1.82 0.51 23.73
N GLU A 57 -1.04 1.52 23.33
CA GLU A 57 -1.56 2.73 22.70
C GLU A 57 -2.19 2.46 21.33
N MET A 58 -1.55 1.65 20.49
CA MET A 58 -2.06 1.26 19.17
C MET A 58 -3.41 0.53 19.30
N LEU A 59 -3.48 -0.46 20.21
CA LEU A 59 -4.68 -1.26 20.44
C LEU A 59 -5.81 -0.43 21.02
N ARG A 60 -5.49 0.47 21.97
CA ARG A 60 -6.48 1.39 22.54
C ARG A 60 -7.13 2.26 21.46
N ARG A 61 -6.34 2.80 20.52
CA ARG A 61 -6.86 3.60 19.40
C ARG A 61 -7.69 2.76 18.44
N LEU A 62 -7.20 1.57 18.07
CA LEU A 62 -7.94 0.66 17.21
C LEU A 62 -9.33 0.35 17.80
N HIS A 63 -9.38 -0.05 19.08
CA HIS A 63 -10.65 -0.42 19.73
C HIS A 63 -11.59 0.76 19.94
N ALA A 64 -11.06 1.97 20.10
CA ALA A 64 -11.87 3.18 20.22
C ALA A 64 -12.49 3.60 18.88
N GLU A 65 -11.73 3.52 17.78
CA GLU A 65 -12.18 3.98 16.46
C GLU A 65 -12.92 2.90 15.66
N PHE A 66 -12.56 1.62 15.83
CA PHE A 66 -13.04 0.49 15.03
C PHE A 66 -13.45 -0.72 15.90
N PRO A 67 -14.43 -0.57 16.81
CA PRO A 67 -14.80 -1.63 17.75
C PRO A 67 -15.36 -2.86 17.02
N GLY A 68 -14.65 -4.00 17.12
CA GLY A 68 -15.08 -5.29 16.57
C GLY A 68 -15.09 -5.39 15.04
N LYS A 69 -14.49 -4.42 14.33
CA LYS A 69 -14.46 -4.40 12.86
C LYS A 69 -13.12 -4.91 12.32
N GLY A 70 -13.17 -5.57 11.16
CA GLY A 70 -11.97 -5.81 10.36
C GLY A 70 -11.49 -4.51 9.72
N VAL A 71 -10.17 -4.32 9.67
CA VAL A 71 -9.57 -3.08 9.13
C VAL A 71 -8.57 -3.36 8.01
N PHE A 72 -8.39 -2.37 7.15
CA PHE A 72 -7.22 -2.24 6.30
C PHE A 72 -6.11 -1.53 7.05
N ALA A 73 -4.90 -2.06 6.98
CA ALA A 73 -3.70 -1.36 7.38
C ALA A 73 -2.87 -1.04 6.13
N ARG A 74 -2.70 0.26 5.85
CA ARG A 74 -2.09 0.77 4.61
C ARG A 74 -0.81 1.53 4.88
N SER A 75 0.17 1.32 4.01
CA SER A 75 1.43 2.06 4.02
C SER A 75 1.19 3.51 3.62
N SER A 76 1.88 4.43 4.28
CA SER A 76 1.95 5.83 3.87
C SER A 76 3.35 6.33 4.15
N THR A 77 4.15 6.49 3.10
CA THR A 77 5.53 6.96 3.20
C THR A 77 5.65 8.43 2.84
N ASN A 78 6.59 9.12 3.47
CA ASN A 78 6.95 10.47 3.05
C ASN A 78 7.67 10.53 1.69
N SER A 79 8.07 9.39 1.12
CA SER A 79 8.66 9.32 -0.23
C SER A 79 7.61 9.33 -1.34
N GLU A 80 6.41 8.80 -1.10
CA GLU A 80 5.38 8.61 -2.13
C GLU A 80 4.99 9.91 -2.83
N ASP A 81 5.11 11.04 -2.13
CA ASP A 81 4.73 12.37 -2.61
C ASP A 81 5.90 13.22 -3.11
N LEU A 82 7.10 12.63 -3.24
CA LEU A 82 8.26 13.39 -3.73
C LEU A 82 8.13 13.72 -5.23
N PRO A 83 8.50 14.95 -5.65
CA PRO A 83 8.52 15.30 -7.06
C PRO A 83 9.35 14.30 -7.87
N ASN A 84 8.81 13.81 -8.98
CA ASN A 84 9.44 12.84 -9.88
C ASN A 84 9.67 11.43 -9.30
N PHE A 85 9.03 11.08 -8.18
CA PHE A 85 9.00 9.70 -7.68
C PHE A 85 7.55 9.22 -7.57
N ASN A 86 7.25 8.05 -8.13
CA ASN A 86 5.94 7.41 -7.99
C ASN A 86 6.08 6.16 -7.13
N GLY A 87 5.57 6.23 -5.90
CA GLY A 87 5.59 5.11 -4.96
C GLY A 87 4.44 4.10 -5.13
N ALA A 88 3.53 4.30 -6.08
CA ALA A 88 2.34 3.47 -6.24
C ALA A 88 2.70 2.00 -6.45
N GLY A 89 2.18 1.14 -5.57
CA GLY A 89 2.37 -0.31 -5.62
C GLY A 89 3.72 -0.81 -5.10
N LEU A 90 4.59 0.05 -4.57
CA LEU A 90 5.89 -0.37 -4.03
C LEU A 90 5.80 -0.92 -2.60
N TYR A 91 4.85 -0.40 -1.82
CA TYR A 91 4.70 -0.71 -0.41
C TYR A 91 3.50 -1.62 -0.14
N THR A 92 3.52 -2.28 1.01
CA THR A 92 2.55 -3.32 1.34
C THR A 92 1.28 -2.73 1.91
N THR A 93 0.12 -3.26 1.51
CA THR A 93 -1.15 -3.08 2.22
C THR A 93 -1.58 -4.43 2.79
N VAL A 94 -2.01 -4.44 4.06
CA VAL A 94 -2.53 -5.64 4.73
C VAL A 94 -4.04 -5.47 4.90
N PRO A 95 -4.86 -6.24 4.19
CA PRO A 95 -6.30 -6.20 4.36
C PRO A 95 -6.79 -7.13 5.47
N ASN A 96 -8.03 -6.91 5.91
CA ASN A 96 -8.77 -7.79 6.82
C ASN A 96 -8.04 -8.09 8.13
N VAL A 97 -7.38 -7.09 8.68
CA VAL A 97 -6.70 -7.19 9.96
C VAL A 97 -7.76 -7.24 11.06
N ARG A 98 -7.79 -8.32 11.84
CA ARG A 98 -8.75 -8.54 12.92
C ARG A 98 -8.02 -8.96 14.21
N GLY A 99 -8.32 -8.26 15.30
CA GLY A 99 -7.75 -8.54 16.62
C GLY A 99 -6.32 -8.02 16.81
N ASP A 100 -5.90 -8.06 18.07
CA ASP A 100 -4.71 -7.36 18.56
C ASP A 100 -3.42 -7.84 17.90
N GLU A 101 -3.20 -9.16 17.84
CA GLU A 101 -1.97 -9.73 17.31
C GLU A 101 -1.84 -9.49 15.80
N GLN A 102 -2.94 -9.64 15.05
CA GLN A 102 -2.91 -9.35 13.61
C GLN A 102 -2.60 -7.88 13.34
N LEU A 103 -3.09 -6.95 14.18
CA LEU A 103 -2.76 -5.54 14.03
C LEU A 103 -1.26 -5.30 14.20
N VAL A 104 -0.67 -5.88 15.25
CA VAL A 104 0.77 -5.72 15.53
C VAL A 104 1.61 -6.29 14.39
N GLU A 105 1.28 -7.50 13.91
CA GLU A 105 1.97 -8.12 12.78
C GLU A 105 1.77 -7.36 11.46
N ALA A 106 0.57 -6.82 11.22
CA ALA A 106 0.31 -5.98 10.06
C ALA A 106 1.18 -4.72 10.10
N ILE A 107 1.24 -4.02 11.23
CA ILE A 107 2.07 -2.81 11.41
C ILE A 107 3.55 -3.11 11.19
N LYS A 108 4.07 -4.22 11.72
CA LYS A 108 5.45 -4.66 11.47
C LYS A 108 5.70 -4.95 9.99
N THR A 109 4.76 -5.61 9.32
CA THR A 109 4.78 -5.86 7.87
C THR A 109 4.85 -4.56 7.07
N LEU A 110 4.04 -3.57 7.46
CA LEU A 110 3.99 -2.25 6.83
C LEU A 110 5.30 -1.50 7.00
N TRP A 111 5.86 -1.44 8.21
CA TRP A 111 7.17 -0.84 8.46
C TRP A 111 8.28 -1.53 7.66
N ALA A 112 8.24 -2.86 7.59
CA ALA A 112 9.20 -3.65 6.82
C ALA A 112 9.10 -3.39 5.31
N SER A 113 7.93 -2.99 4.80
CA SER A 113 7.70 -2.83 3.36
C SER A 113 8.52 -1.71 2.72
N VAL A 114 9.07 -0.78 3.51
CA VAL A 114 10.11 0.15 3.05
C VAL A 114 11.26 -0.60 2.38
N TRP A 115 11.61 -1.77 2.93
CA TRP A 115 12.68 -2.64 2.48
C TRP A 115 12.23 -3.72 1.49
N ASN A 116 11.07 -3.54 0.86
CA ASN A 116 10.74 -4.32 -0.34
C ASN A 116 11.82 -4.10 -1.40
N PHE A 117 12.17 -5.15 -2.14
CA PHE A 117 13.24 -5.05 -3.14
C PHE A 117 12.91 -3.98 -4.19
N GLU A 118 11.67 -3.98 -4.68
CA GLU A 118 11.17 -3.05 -5.67
C GLU A 118 11.12 -1.61 -5.11
N ALA A 119 10.70 -1.44 -3.84
CA ALA A 119 10.69 -0.15 -3.16
C ALA A 119 12.10 0.41 -2.92
N TYR A 120 13.05 -0.44 -2.55
CA TYR A 120 14.46 -0.07 -2.40
C TYR A 120 15.05 0.36 -3.75
N GLU A 121 14.91 -0.48 -4.79
CA GLU A 121 15.46 -0.20 -6.13
C GLU A 121 14.90 1.08 -6.74
N ALA A 122 13.60 1.32 -6.60
CA ALA A 122 12.97 2.53 -7.09
C ALA A 122 13.56 3.78 -6.42
N ARG A 123 13.71 3.75 -5.08
CA ARG A 123 14.29 4.85 -4.31
C ARG A 123 15.75 5.08 -4.64
N GLU A 124 16.53 4.00 -4.78
CA GLU A 124 17.93 4.05 -5.20
C GLU A 124 18.08 4.76 -6.56
N ARG A 125 17.29 4.35 -7.57
CA ARG A 125 17.31 4.96 -8.91
C ARG A 125 16.88 6.42 -8.91
N ALA A 126 15.99 6.79 -8.00
CA ALA A 126 15.53 8.17 -7.82
C ALA A 126 16.51 9.02 -6.99
N GLY A 127 17.62 8.47 -6.50
CA GLY A 127 18.57 9.17 -5.64
C GLY A 127 17.99 9.56 -4.28
N ILE A 128 16.99 8.81 -3.80
CA ILE A 128 16.33 9.05 -2.52
C ILE A 128 17.17 8.45 -1.40
N ASP A 129 17.46 9.28 -0.40
CA ASP A 129 18.18 8.87 0.80
C ASP A 129 17.33 7.91 1.66
N HIS A 130 17.74 6.63 1.70
CA HIS A 130 17.01 5.56 2.39
C HIS A 130 16.84 5.80 3.88
N VAL A 131 17.73 6.54 4.55
CA VAL A 131 17.64 6.80 6.00
C VAL A 131 16.68 7.95 6.34
N LYS A 132 16.20 8.68 5.33
CA LYS A 132 15.21 9.77 5.48
C LYS A 132 13.78 9.33 5.16
N ILE A 133 13.56 8.03 4.95
CA ILE A 133 12.24 7.48 4.64
C ILE A 133 11.60 6.92 5.90
N TYR A 134 10.36 7.36 6.12
CA TYR A 134 9.53 6.99 7.26
C TYR A 134 8.24 6.37 6.77
N MET A 135 7.77 5.35 7.48
CA MET A 135 6.51 4.68 7.21
C MET A 135 5.50 5.02 8.30
N ALA A 136 4.48 5.79 7.93
CA ALA A 136 3.24 5.86 8.69
C ALA A 136 2.33 4.68 8.31
N VAL A 137 1.43 4.33 9.23
CA VAL A 137 0.40 3.31 9.00
C VAL A 137 -0.96 3.98 9.11
N LEU A 138 -1.75 3.88 8.05
CA LEU A 138 -3.14 4.31 8.02
C LEU A 138 -4.04 3.11 8.30
N ILE A 139 -4.92 3.22 9.29
CA ILE A 139 -5.95 2.23 9.59
C ILE A 139 -7.28 2.73 9.04
N GLN A 140 -7.98 1.87 8.30
CA GLN A 140 -9.28 2.18 7.71
C GLN A 140 -10.24 1.03 7.95
N GLU A 141 -11.51 1.32 8.19
CA GLU A 141 -12.55 0.29 8.28
C GLU A 141 -12.60 -0.54 6.99
N GLY A 142 -12.64 -1.87 7.14
CA GLY A 142 -12.93 -2.79 6.05
C GLY A 142 -14.42 -2.75 5.71
N ILE A 143 -14.76 -2.37 4.49
CA ILE A 143 -16.15 -2.28 4.01
C ILE A 143 -16.37 -3.36 2.96
N ASN A 144 -17.38 -4.21 3.18
CA ASN A 144 -17.87 -5.14 2.17
C ASN A 144 -18.53 -4.36 1.04
N SER A 145 -17.80 -4.18 -0.06
CA SER A 145 -18.31 -3.45 -1.23
C SER A 145 -18.84 -4.42 -2.27
N GLU A 146 -20.01 -4.11 -2.85
CA GLU A 146 -20.54 -4.84 -4.00
C GLU A 146 -19.67 -4.65 -5.25
N SER A 147 -19.07 -3.45 -5.37
CA SER A 147 -18.17 -3.07 -6.46
C SER A 147 -17.06 -2.15 -5.94
N SER A 148 -15.87 -2.27 -6.51
CA SER A 148 -14.74 -1.40 -6.21
C SER A 148 -13.94 -1.09 -7.46
N GLY A 149 -13.23 0.03 -7.47
CA GLY A 149 -12.60 0.49 -8.69
C GLY A 149 -11.77 1.75 -8.53
N VAL A 150 -11.30 2.25 -9.67
CA VAL A 150 -10.58 3.50 -9.82
C VAL A 150 -11.39 4.42 -10.72
N MET A 151 -11.47 5.69 -10.32
CA MET A 151 -12.08 6.76 -11.11
C MET A 151 -11.01 7.78 -11.49
N ILE A 152 -11.00 8.18 -12.76
CA ILE A 152 -10.18 9.27 -13.29
C ILE A 152 -11.14 10.35 -13.79
N THR A 153 -10.93 11.60 -13.37
CA THR A 153 -11.76 12.76 -13.75
C THR A 153 -11.40 13.32 -15.15
N ALA A 154 -10.90 12.45 -16.02
CA ALA A 154 -10.58 12.71 -17.41
C ALA A 154 -10.69 11.41 -18.22
N ASP A 155 -10.82 11.53 -19.54
CA ASP A 155 -10.72 10.39 -20.47
C ASP A 155 -9.22 10.08 -20.70
N PRO A 156 -8.67 8.95 -20.22
CA PRO A 156 -7.26 8.63 -20.40
C PRO A 156 -6.92 8.19 -21.84
N PHE A 157 -7.93 7.90 -22.66
CA PHE A 157 -7.77 7.43 -24.05
C PHE A 157 -8.01 8.55 -25.07
N ASN A 158 -8.71 9.62 -24.69
CA ASN A 158 -8.95 10.79 -25.54
C ASN A 158 -8.49 12.08 -24.86
N ARG A 159 -7.42 12.68 -25.41
CA ARG A 159 -6.85 13.94 -24.93
C ARG A 159 -7.42 15.18 -25.64
N GLU A 160 -8.32 15.02 -26.59
CA GLU A 160 -8.93 16.15 -27.30
C GLU A 160 -9.78 17.00 -26.35
N ILE A 161 -9.41 18.26 -26.26
CA ILE A 161 -10.16 19.26 -25.51
C ILE A 161 -11.26 19.79 -26.42
N ASN A 162 -12.41 19.15 -26.37
CA ASN A 162 -13.63 19.64 -27.01
C ASN A 162 -14.77 19.73 -25.98
N PRO A 163 -15.86 20.46 -26.28
CA PRO A 163 -16.96 20.64 -25.33
C PRO A 163 -17.60 19.33 -24.87
N ILE A 164 -17.58 18.28 -25.70
CA ILE A 164 -18.21 16.99 -25.38
C ILE A 164 -17.32 16.16 -24.43
N ASN A 165 -16.00 16.25 -24.58
CA ASN A 165 -15.01 15.50 -23.80
C ASN A 165 -14.62 16.19 -22.49
N LYS A 166 -14.91 17.49 -22.35
CA LYS A 166 -14.60 18.25 -21.14
C LYS A 166 -15.36 17.68 -19.94
N GLY A 167 -14.64 17.32 -18.88
CA GLY A 167 -15.22 16.74 -17.67
C GLY A 167 -15.65 15.27 -17.84
N SER A 168 -15.13 14.56 -18.85
CA SER A 168 -15.33 13.11 -18.95
C SER A 168 -14.78 12.40 -17.72
N ILE A 169 -15.47 11.35 -17.28
CA ILE A 169 -15.09 10.55 -16.12
C ILE A 169 -14.87 9.13 -16.61
N TYR A 170 -13.65 8.63 -16.45
CA TYR A 170 -13.34 7.22 -16.66
C TYR A 170 -13.49 6.46 -15.34
N ILE A 171 -14.17 5.31 -15.39
CA ILE A 171 -14.34 4.41 -14.25
C ILE A 171 -13.90 3.02 -14.70
N SER A 172 -13.03 2.40 -13.90
CA SER A 172 -12.66 0.99 -14.01
C SER A 172 -13.04 0.29 -12.73
N ALA A 173 -13.97 -0.65 -12.80
CA ALA A 173 -14.55 -1.31 -11.63
C ALA A 173 -14.63 -2.83 -11.77
N LYS A 174 -14.59 -3.51 -10.63
CA LYS A 174 -14.80 -4.94 -10.47
C LYS A 174 -15.79 -5.20 -9.34
N ARG A 175 -16.42 -6.37 -9.36
CA ARG A 175 -17.27 -6.82 -8.25
C ARG A 175 -16.41 -7.17 -7.04
N GLY A 176 -16.90 -6.86 -5.84
CA GLY A 176 -16.24 -7.20 -4.58
C GLY A 176 -15.11 -6.25 -4.20
N LEU A 177 -14.28 -6.70 -3.25
CA LEU A 177 -13.15 -5.94 -2.73
C LEU A 177 -12.01 -5.76 -3.75
N GLY A 178 -11.54 -4.52 -3.89
CA GLY A 178 -10.56 -4.10 -4.92
C GLY A 178 -9.12 -4.51 -4.67
N MET A 179 -8.88 -5.54 -3.85
CA MET A 179 -7.56 -5.91 -3.33
C MET A 179 -6.82 -6.90 -4.24
N LYS A 180 -7.55 -7.68 -5.04
CA LYS A 180 -6.98 -8.68 -5.96
C LYS A 180 -7.19 -8.31 -7.43
N VAL A 181 -6.79 -7.09 -7.80
CA VAL A 181 -6.67 -6.73 -9.22
C VAL A 181 -5.40 -7.35 -9.85
N VAL A 182 -4.49 -7.93 -9.05
CA VAL A 182 -3.11 -8.27 -9.45
C VAL A 182 -2.91 -9.70 -9.96
N GLU A 183 -3.96 -10.52 -10.13
CA GLU A 183 -3.80 -11.85 -10.74
C GLU A 183 -3.88 -11.82 -12.28
N GLY A 184 -4.19 -10.67 -12.90
CA GLY A 184 -4.22 -10.53 -14.38
C GLY A 184 -5.23 -11.43 -15.10
N GLN A 185 -6.02 -12.24 -14.38
CA GLN A 185 -6.88 -13.26 -14.97
C GLN A 185 -8.25 -12.73 -15.40
N ARG A 186 -8.70 -11.56 -14.94
CA ARG A 186 -10.06 -11.06 -15.20
C ARG A 186 -10.08 -9.56 -15.50
N ILE A 187 -10.82 -9.20 -16.54
CA ILE A 187 -10.90 -7.83 -17.07
C ILE A 187 -11.92 -7.02 -16.26
N ALA A 188 -11.53 -5.82 -15.82
CA ALA A 188 -12.44 -4.88 -15.16
C ALA A 188 -13.45 -4.31 -16.16
N GLU A 189 -14.66 -4.00 -15.68
CA GLU A 189 -15.60 -3.21 -16.45
C GLU A 189 -15.08 -1.77 -16.54
N GLN A 190 -15.02 -1.25 -17.75
CA GLN A 190 -14.45 0.05 -18.04
C GLN A 190 -15.47 0.89 -18.80
N VAL A 191 -15.75 2.07 -18.27
CA VAL A 191 -16.68 3.01 -18.87
C VAL A 191 -16.11 4.42 -18.88
N VAL A 192 -16.49 5.20 -19.88
CA VAL A 192 -16.31 6.64 -19.91
C VAL A 192 -17.68 7.29 -19.87
N TYR A 193 -17.98 8.01 -18.79
CA TYR A 193 -19.15 8.87 -18.70
C TYR A 193 -18.81 10.27 -19.21
N ARG A 194 -19.60 10.79 -20.15
CA ARG A 194 -19.48 12.14 -20.70
C ARG A 194 -20.67 12.97 -20.22
N PRO A 195 -20.51 13.79 -19.17
CA PRO A 195 -21.64 14.50 -18.55
C PRO A 195 -22.40 15.41 -19.51
N ILE A 196 -21.68 16.08 -20.42
CA ILE A 196 -22.26 17.07 -21.35
C ILE A 196 -23.16 16.40 -22.39
N ALA A 197 -22.75 15.23 -22.89
CA ALA A 197 -23.58 14.44 -23.80
C ALA A 197 -24.58 13.54 -23.07
N ASN A 198 -24.51 13.48 -21.73
CA ASN A 198 -25.21 12.51 -20.89
C ASN A 198 -25.11 11.07 -21.43
N ALA A 199 -23.90 10.68 -21.82
CA ALA A 199 -23.65 9.41 -22.51
C ALA A 199 -22.63 8.57 -21.74
N VAL A 200 -22.84 7.25 -21.73
CA VAL A 200 -21.88 6.27 -21.22
C VAL A 200 -21.32 5.48 -22.41
N GLN A 201 -20.01 5.56 -22.58
CA GLN A 201 -19.29 4.70 -23.50
C GLN A 201 -18.72 3.51 -22.72
N VAL A 202 -19.20 2.31 -23.04
CA VAL A 202 -18.64 1.08 -22.48
C VAL A 202 -17.42 0.68 -23.30
N LEU A 203 -16.26 0.60 -22.66
CA LEU A 203 -15.01 0.17 -23.27
C LEU A 203 -14.82 -1.34 -23.12
N THR A 204 -15.22 -1.88 -21.97
CA THR A 204 -15.11 -3.31 -21.69
C THR A 204 -16.18 -3.70 -20.69
N ARG A 205 -16.77 -4.88 -20.85
CA ARG A 205 -17.69 -5.47 -19.87
C ARG A 205 -16.96 -6.56 -19.11
N SER A 206 -17.17 -6.61 -17.79
CA SER A 206 -16.62 -7.68 -16.98
C SER A 206 -17.54 -8.89 -17.02
N GLU A 207 -16.97 -10.10 -17.14
CA GLU A 207 -17.68 -11.37 -16.95
C GLU A 207 -17.52 -11.89 -15.51
N GLU A 208 -17.10 -11.04 -14.57
CA GLU A 208 -16.85 -11.42 -13.18
C GLU A 208 -18.16 -11.64 -12.41
N ASP A 209 -18.34 -12.87 -11.94
CA ASP A 209 -19.47 -13.35 -11.16
C ASP A 209 -19.13 -13.58 -9.68
N SER A 210 -17.84 -13.61 -9.34
CA SER A 210 -17.34 -13.81 -7.99
C SER A 210 -17.24 -12.50 -7.19
N LEU A 211 -17.65 -12.55 -5.91
CA LEU A 211 -17.59 -11.43 -4.97
C LEU A 211 -16.55 -11.75 -3.88
N LEU A 212 -15.44 -10.99 -3.84
CA LEU A 212 -14.54 -11.03 -2.69
C LEU A 212 -15.17 -10.21 -1.56
N ILE A 213 -15.33 -10.82 -0.38
CA ILE A 213 -15.86 -10.19 0.84
C ILE A 213 -14.82 -10.27 1.95
N PHE A 214 -14.89 -9.35 2.90
CA PHE A 214 -14.19 -9.44 4.17
C PHE A 214 -14.68 -10.66 4.92
N ASP A 215 -13.74 -11.37 5.55
CA ASP A 215 -14.14 -12.41 6.48
C ASP A 215 -14.89 -11.78 7.66
N GLU A 216 -16.07 -12.29 7.93
CA GLU A 216 -16.92 -11.85 9.03
C GLU A 216 -16.59 -12.56 10.35
N ARG A 217 -15.79 -13.64 10.31
CA ARG A 217 -15.41 -14.44 11.48
C ARG A 217 -13.99 -14.11 11.93
#